data_AF-A0A6B2VC14-F1
#
_entry.id   AF-A0A6B2VC14-F1
#
_cell.length_a   1.000
_cell.length_b   1.000
_cell.length_c   1.000
_cell.angle_alpha   90.00
_cell.angle_beta   90.00
_cell.angle_gamma   90.00
#
_symmetry.space_group_name_H-M   'P 1'
#
loop_
_entity.id
_entity.type
_entity.pdbx_description
1 polymer ?
#
loop_
_entity_poly.entity_id
_entity_poly.type
_entity_poly.pdbx_seq_one_letter_code
_entity_poly.pdbx_strand_id
1 'polypeptide(L)'
;MRAVESAQRRPTADRSAERHTAQRAAPVPGTPAPGTGRPALELLVHGVGGTTPQEMLDDPHTVRVSGDDTAALYRRAADVHAESRPEHDGPVPEAYVWCNLTSGDGSRALWLLLLPFMVVNLAHWMRPTAHGRTRTVRLYGLLVRLTGLTLTVLFVAAACEVALDLAAWQCAGTRACAARHSWLGFLAPGAGWWSPPGRRLALAAVIPAALTGLLWYLSHRTWSAYESQQPLRRDP
;
A
#
# COMPACT_ATOMS: atom_id res chain seq x y z
N MET A 1 33.85 -15.23 -55.40
CA MET A 1 34.00 -13.93 -56.07
C MET A 1 33.61 -12.83 -55.08
N ARG A 2 34.57 -11.93 -54.79
CA ARG A 2 34.46 -10.79 -53.88
C ARG A 2 33.59 -9.68 -54.49
N ALA A 3 32.85 -8.95 -53.66
CA ALA A 3 32.51 -7.55 -53.91
C ALA A 3 32.14 -6.83 -52.59
N VAL A 4 33.11 -6.11 -52.04
CA VAL A 4 33.01 -4.88 -51.23
C VAL A 4 34.09 -4.00 -51.88
N GLU A 5 33.82 -2.80 -52.38
CA GLU A 5 33.82 -1.49 -51.69
C GLU A 5 33.77 -0.48 -52.87
N SER A 6 33.06 0.66 -52.89
CA SER A 6 33.46 1.93 -52.29
C SER A 6 32.55 3.00 -52.93
N ALA A 7 31.99 3.94 -52.17
CA ALA A 7 31.56 5.22 -52.75
C ALA A 7 31.71 6.34 -51.72
N GLN A 8 32.47 7.35 -52.14
CA GLN A 8 33.08 8.45 -51.42
C GLN A 8 32.09 9.60 -51.10
N ARG A 9 32.51 10.47 -50.17
CA ARG A 9 31.82 11.62 -49.55
C ARG A 9 31.49 12.83 -50.47
N ARG A 10 30.34 13.48 -50.16
CA ARG A 10 29.90 14.93 -50.14
C ARG A 10 30.57 15.99 -51.04
N PRO A 11 29.81 17.00 -51.52
CA PRO A 11 29.75 18.28 -50.78
C PRO A 11 28.42 19.10 -50.78
N THR A 12 28.22 19.79 -49.64
CA THR A 12 27.69 21.16 -49.42
C THR A 12 26.23 21.53 -49.70
N ALA A 13 25.50 21.88 -48.62
CA ALA A 13 24.68 23.10 -48.55
C ALA A 13 24.43 23.49 -47.08
N ASP A 14 24.80 24.73 -46.80
CA ASP A 14 24.62 25.54 -45.60
C ASP A 14 23.15 25.53 -45.10
N ARG A 15 22.95 25.29 -43.79
CA ARG A 15 21.67 25.57 -43.11
C ARG A 15 21.98 26.40 -41.87
N SER A 16 21.87 27.69 -42.10
CA SER A 16 21.81 28.75 -41.11
C SER A 16 20.63 28.54 -40.14
N ALA A 17 20.85 28.93 -38.89
CA ALA A 17 19.84 29.42 -37.93
C ALA A 17 18.79 28.45 -37.39
N GLU A 18 19.14 27.71 -36.33
CA GLU A 18 18.18 27.31 -35.28
C GLU A 18 18.43 28.19 -34.05
N ARG A 19 17.82 29.38 -34.05
CA ARG A 19 17.54 30.12 -32.82
C ARG A 19 16.46 29.33 -32.07
N HIS A 20 16.82 28.73 -30.94
CA HIS A 20 15.84 28.30 -29.94
C HIS A 20 15.11 29.55 -29.42
N THR A 21 14.00 29.89 -30.06
CA THR A 21 13.00 30.79 -29.49
C THR A 21 12.41 30.07 -28.29
N ALA A 22 12.77 30.54 -27.09
CA ALA A 22 12.08 30.20 -25.85
C ALA A 22 10.60 30.52 -26.04
N GLN A 23 9.82 29.48 -26.28
CA GLN A 23 8.38 29.57 -26.45
C GLN A 23 7.79 29.93 -25.10
N ARG A 24 7.49 31.22 -24.93
CA ARG A 24 6.80 31.79 -23.78
C ARG A 24 5.47 31.04 -23.66
N ALA A 25 5.39 30.15 -22.66
CA ALA A 25 4.19 29.37 -22.40
C ALA A 25 3.00 30.33 -22.23
N ALA A 26 1.96 30.11 -23.02
CA ALA A 26 0.71 30.85 -22.91
C ALA A 26 0.08 30.58 -21.53
N PRO A 27 -0.65 31.54 -20.94
CA PRO A 27 -1.32 31.32 -19.67
C PRO A 27 -2.36 30.21 -19.83
N VAL A 28 -2.32 29.21 -18.94
CA VAL A 28 -3.34 28.16 -18.86
C VAL A 28 -4.68 28.82 -18.51
N PRO A 29 -5.73 28.74 -19.35
CA PRO A 29 -7.04 29.28 -19.00
C PRO A 29 -7.71 28.30 -18.04
N GLY A 30 -7.67 28.63 -16.75
CA GLY A 30 -8.27 27.81 -15.70
C GLY A 30 -8.19 28.42 -14.31
N THR A 31 -7.96 29.73 -14.17
CA THR A 31 -8.07 30.41 -12.88
C THR A 31 -9.51 30.24 -12.37
N PRO A 32 -9.74 29.54 -11.25
CA PRO A 32 -11.06 29.48 -10.65
C PRO A 32 -11.47 30.91 -10.28
N ALA A 33 -12.73 31.27 -10.51
CA ALA A 33 -13.28 32.51 -9.97
C ALA A 33 -13.03 32.56 -8.45
N PRO A 34 -12.72 33.74 -7.86
CA PRO A 34 -12.53 33.88 -6.42
C PRO A 34 -13.89 33.69 -5.74
N GLY A 35 -14.22 32.44 -5.39
CA GLY A 35 -15.59 32.05 -5.01
C GLY A 35 -15.70 31.25 -3.72
N THR A 36 -14.59 30.85 -3.10
CA THR A 36 -14.57 30.30 -1.75
C THR A 36 -13.40 30.94 -1.04
N GLY A 37 -13.59 31.57 0.12
CA GLY A 37 -12.52 32.27 0.86
C GLY A 37 -11.40 31.36 1.41
N ARG A 38 -11.07 30.26 0.72
CA ARG A 38 -9.93 29.39 0.97
C ARG A 38 -8.91 29.54 -0.15
N PRO A 39 -7.61 29.62 0.16
CA PRO A 39 -6.56 29.66 -0.85
C PRO A 39 -6.57 28.41 -1.72
N ALA A 40 -6.12 28.53 -2.97
CA ALA A 40 -5.83 27.37 -3.81
C ALA A 40 -4.68 26.57 -3.18
N LEU A 41 -4.67 25.24 -3.35
CA LEU A 41 -3.60 24.36 -2.86
C LEU A 41 -2.84 23.74 -4.04
N GLU A 42 -1.52 23.68 -3.94
CA GLU A 42 -0.65 22.96 -4.87
C GLU A 42 -0.04 21.75 -4.15
N LEU A 43 -0.36 20.54 -4.62
CA LEU A 43 0.19 19.32 -4.03
C LEU A 43 1.45 18.89 -4.78
N LEU A 44 2.60 19.04 -4.13
CA LEU A 44 3.89 18.55 -4.61
C LEU A 44 4.07 17.10 -4.16
N VAL A 45 4.39 16.22 -5.09
CA VAL A 45 4.59 14.79 -4.83
C VAL A 45 5.94 14.37 -5.40
N HIS A 46 6.82 13.85 -4.55
CA HIS A 46 8.12 13.37 -5.02
C HIS A 46 8.01 12.04 -5.76
N GLY A 47 8.94 11.81 -6.70
CA GLY A 47 9.14 10.49 -7.33
C GLY A 47 9.74 9.46 -6.37
N VAL A 48 10.29 8.35 -6.88
CA VAL A 48 10.78 7.25 -6.03
C VAL A 48 12.08 7.56 -5.26
N GLY A 49 12.65 8.76 -5.44
CA GLY A 49 13.96 9.16 -4.91
C GLY A 49 13.99 9.60 -3.45
N GLY A 50 12.83 9.66 -2.76
CA GLY A 50 12.77 10.03 -1.35
C GLY A 50 13.19 11.46 -1.03
N THR A 51 12.86 12.40 -1.92
CA THR A 51 13.10 13.84 -1.75
C THR A 51 12.50 14.35 -0.45
N THR A 52 13.25 15.19 0.26
CA THR A 52 12.83 15.76 1.56
C THR A 52 11.76 16.84 1.37
N PRO A 53 10.91 17.11 2.38
CA PRO A 53 9.94 18.19 2.28
C PRO A 53 10.62 19.56 2.12
N GLN A 54 11.83 19.74 2.66
CA GLN A 54 12.62 20.97 2.50
C GLN A 54 13.02 21.21 1.05
N GLU A 55 13.48 20.17 0.35
CA GLU A 55 13.83 20.24 -1.07
C GLU A 55 12.59 20.41 -1.95
N MET A 56 11.46 19.79 -1.60
CA MET A 56 10.21 19.95 -2.35
C MET A 56 9.63 21.35 -2.24
N LEU A 57 9.71 21.95 -1.05
CA LEU A 57 9.16 23.28 -0.77
C LEU A 57 10.17 24.42 -0.96
N ASP A 58 11.42 24.09 -1.31
CA ASP A 58 12.56 25.01 -1.37
C ASP A 58 12.67 25.90 -0.12
N ASP A 59 12.43 25.29 1.05
CA ASP A 59 12.37 26.00 2.34
C ASP A 59 12.93 25.10 3.46
N PRO A 60 13.91 25.57 4.25
CA PRO A 60 14.45 24.79 5.36
C PRO A 60 13.46 24.62 6.54
N HIS A 61 12.46 25.50 6.66
CA HIS A 61 11.50 25.52 7.76
C HIS A 61 10.16 24.93 7.32
N THR A 62 10.09 23.61 7.28
CA THR A 62 8.86 22.87 6.99
C THR A 62 8.17 22.39 8.26
N VAL A 63 6.85 22.38 8.23
CA VAL A 63 5.99 21.95 9.35
C VAL A 63 5.07 20.84 8.84
N ARG A 64 5.00 19.73 9.58
CA ARG A 64 4.02 18.67 9.30
C ARG A 64 2.63 19.16 9.68
N VAL A 65 1.74 19.24 8.69
CA VAL A 65 0.36 19.74 8.85
C VAL A 65 -0.62 18.57 9.04
N SER A 66 -0.32 17.41 8.44
CA SER A 66 -1.14 16.21 8.54
C SER A 66 -0.29 14.95 8.33
N GLY A 67 -0.83 13.80 8.76
CA GLY A 67 -0.19 12.49 8.64
C GLY A 67 0.75 12.17 9.80
N ASP A 68 1.64 11.21 9.56
CA ASP A 68 2.52 10.61 10.56
C ASP A 68 3.97 10.49 10.04
N ASP A 69 4.79 9.67 10.71
CA ASP A 69 6.19 9.47 10.31
C ASP A 69 6.33 8.56 9.07
N THR A 70 5.23 7.94 8.62
CA THR A 70 5.20 7.04 7.46
C THR A 70 4.81 7.79 6.18
N ALA A 71 3.75 8.60 6.25
CA ALA A 71 3.34 9.48 5.18
C ALA A 71 2.71 10.75 5.74
N ALA A 72 3.13 11.91 5.23
CA ALA A 72 2.72 13.19 5.79
C ALA A 72 2.69 14.32 4.75
N LEU A 73 1.85 15.31 5.04
CA LEU A 73 1.79 16.58 4.33
C LEU A 73 2.58 17.62 5.10
N TYR A 74 3.47 18.30 4.41
CA TYR A 74 4.29 19.39 4.93
C TYR A 74 3.95 20.69 4.22
N ARG A 75 3.97 21.79 4.96
CA ARG A 75 3.93 23.16 4.43
C ARG A 75 5.15 23.92 4.89
N ARG A 76 5.46 25.02 4.21
CA ARG A 76 6.38 26.04 4.74
C ARG A 76 5.79 26.62 6.01
N ALA A 77 6.62 26.96 6.99
CA ALA A 77 6.17 27.53 8.26
C ALA A 77 5.30 28.80 8.09
N ALA A 78 5.57 29.60 7.06
CA ALA A 78 4.79 30.80 6.71
C ALA A 78 3.35 30.48 6.26
N ASP A 79 3.13 29.30 5.67
CA ASP A 79 1.91 28.93 4.96
C ASP A 79 0.98 28.03 5.78
N VAL A 80 1.38 27.68 7.02
CA VAL A 80 0.58 26.84 7.93
C VAL A 80 -0.82 27.41 8.17
N HIS A 81 -0.95 28.74 8.20
CA HIS A 81 -2.20 29.45 8.45
C HIS A 81 -2.79 30.12 7.20
N ALA A 82 -2.37 29.71 6.00
CA ALA A 82 -2.83 30.30 4.75
C ALA A 82 -4.37 30.27 4.59
N GLU A 83 -5.04 29.23 5.12
CA GLU A 83 -6.50 29.11 5.14
C GLU A 83 -7.23 30.21 5.93
N SER A 84 -6.54 30.86 6.87
CA SER A 84 -7.08 31.95 7.69
C SER A 84 -6.74 33.34 7.16
N ARG A 85 -5.96 33.42 6.07
CA ARG A 85 -5.53 34.67 5.45
C ARG A 85 -6.23 34.85 4.10
N PRO A 86 -7.18 35.79 3.98
CA PRO A 86 -7.95 35.99 2.75
C PRO A 86 -7.15 36.57 1.57
N GLU A 87 -5.89 36.96 1.79
CA GLU A 87 -5.04 37.70 0.86
C GLU A 87 -3.77 36.94 0.42
N HIS A 88 -3.80 35.60 0.46
CA HIS A 88 -2.68 34.81 -0.04
C HIS A 88 -2.61 34.88 -1.57
N ASP A 89 -1.50 35.37 -2.10
CA ASP A 89 -1.28 35.52 -3.53
C ASP A 89 -0.73 34.20 -4.11
N GLY A 90 -1.62 33.42 -4.73
CA GLY A 90 -1.29 32.17 -5.40
C GLY A 90 -1.59 30.89 -4.59
N PRO A 91 -1.37 29.70 -5.20
CA PRO A 91 -1.57 28.43 -4.53
C PRO A 91 -0.59 28.21 -3.39
N VAL A 92 -1.07 27.62 -2.29
CA VAL A 92 -0.24 27.21 -1.16
C VAL A 92 0.39 25.85 -1.47
N PRO A 93 1.73 25.75 -1.56
CA PRO A 93 2.39 24.49 -1.82
C PRO A 93 2.39 23.57 -0.59
N GLU A 94 2.02 22.31 -0.80
CA GLU A 94 2.06 21.23 0.17
C GLU A 94 2.93 20.10 -0.36
N ALA A 95 3.97 19.71 0.39
CA ALA A 95 4.78 18.55 0.06
C ALA A 95 4.19 17.28 0.68
N TYR A 96 3.78 16.34 -0.16
CA TYR A 96 3.42 15.00 0.26
C TYR A 96 4.64 14.09 0.24
N VAL A 97 5.09 13.70 1.43
CA VAL A 97 6.23 12.83 1.64
C VAL A 97 5.72 11.42 1.93
N TRP A 98 6.13 10.45 1.10
CA TRP A 98 5.60 9.08 1.11
C TRP A 98 6.69 8.00 1.04
N CYS A 99 7.96 8.40 1.00
CA CYS A 99 9.09 7.47 0.83
C CYS A 99 9.11 6.37 1.89
N ASN A 100 8.75 6.69 3.13
CA ASN A 100 8.73 5.76 4.26
C ASN A 100 7.63 4.67 4.15
N LEU A 101 6.66 4.81 3.22
CA LEU A 101 5.76 3.71 2.82
C LEU A 101 6.49 2.59 2.07
N THR A 102 7.61 2.90 1.43
CA THR A 102 8.38 1.97 0.56
C THR A 102 9.73 1.57 1.14
N SER A 103 10.27 2.39 2.05
CA SER A 103 11.57 2.21 2.70
C SER A 103 11.40 1.83 4.19
N GLY A 104 10.90 0.62 4.49
CA GLY A 104 10.85 0.15 5.88
C GLY A 104 10.35 -1.28 6.13
N ASP A 105 11.11 -1.97 6.99
CA ASP A 105 10.78 -3.05 7.94
C ASP A 105 10.61 -4.53 7.50
N GLY A 106 10.92 -5.45 8.44
CA GLY A 106 10.85 -6.92 8.30
C GLY A 106 9.44 -7.47 7.99
N SER A 107 8.43 -6.62 8.09
CA SER A 107 7.06 -6.84 7.61
C SER A 107 6.98 -7.10 6.09
N ARG A 108 8.06 -6.89 5.32
CA ARG A 108 8.15 -7.35 3.92
C ARG A 108 7.98 -8.86 3.76
N ALA A 109 8.39 -9.68 4.72
CA ALA A 109 8.12 -11.12 4.65
C ALA A 109 6.62 -11.42 4.72
N LEU A 110 5.86 -10.63 5.49
CA LEU A 110 4.41 -10.74 5.55
C LEU A 110 3.76 -10.41 4.20
N TRP A 111 4.34 -9.49 3.42
CA TRP A 111 3.85 -9.20 2.07
C TRP A 111 3.87 -10.40 1.14
N LEU A 112 4.87 -11.29 1.24
CA LEU A 112 4.90 -12.51 0.42
C LEU A 112 3.76 -13.47 0.81
N LEU A 113 3.48 -13.58 2.10
CA LEU A 113 2.37 -14.39 2.62
C LEU A 113 1.00 -13.81 2.23
N LEU A 114 0.88 -12.49 2.23
CA LEU A 114 -0.36 -11.77 1.90
C LEU A 114 -0.53 -11.47 0.41
N LEU A 115 0.50 -11.65 -0.40
CA LEU A 115 0.49 -11.45 -1.84
C LEU A 115 -0.73 -12.07 -2.55
N PRO A 116 -1.10 -13.35 -2.31
CA PRO A 116 -2.29 -13.93 -2.93
C PRO A 116 -3.58 -13.18 -2.58
N PHE A 117 -3.74 -12.72 -1.34
CA PHE A 117 -4.89 -11.91 -0.92
C PHE A 117 -4.89 -10.55 -1.62
N MET A 118 -3.71 -9.95 -1.77
CA MET A 118 -3.51 -8.67 -2.44
C MET A 118 -3.95 -8.74 -3.91
N VAL A 119 -3.61 -9.83 -4.60
CA VAL A 119 -4.02 -10.08 -6.00
C VAL A 119 -5.54 -10.21 -6.11
N VAL A 120 -6.20 -10.93 -5.19
CA VAL A 120 -7.66 -11.05 -5.18
C VAL A 120 -8.33 -9.71 -4.90
N ASN A 121 -7.79 -8.91 -3.97
CA ASN A 121 -8.26 -7.55 -3.72
C ASN A 121 -8.14 -6.68 -4.98
N LEU A 122 -6.99 -6.72 -5.67
CA LEU A 122 -6.80 -6.00 -6.92
C LEU A 122 -7.80 -6.45 -8.00
N ALA A 123 -8.01 -7.76 -8.14
CA ALA A 123 -8.99 -8.30 -9.09
C ALA A 123 -10.41 -7.74 -8.82
N HIS A 124 -10.79 -7.59 -7.56
CA HIS A 124 -12.07 -6.95 -7.22
C HIS A 124 -12.20 -5.54 -7.80
N TRP A 125 -11.14 -4.73 -7.71
CA TRP A 125 -11.11 -3.36 -8.25
C TRP A 125 -10.98 -3.30 -9.78
N MET A 126 -10.35 -4.31 -10.40
CA MET A 126 -10.23 -4.45 -11.86
C MET A 126 -11.52 -4.94 -12.55
N ARG A 127 -12.65 -4.98 -11.84
CA ARG A 127 -13.93 -5.46 -12.36
C ARG A 127 -14.36 -4.67 -13.61
N PRO A 128 -14.55 -5.32 -14.78
CA PRO A 128 -14.91 -4.61 -16.01
C PRO A 128 -16.27 -3.92 -15.94
N THR A 129 -16.37 -2.68 -16.44
CA THR A 129 -17.63 -1.95 -16.63
C THR A 129 -18.35 -2.45 -17.88
N ALA A 130 -18.99 -3.62 -17.79
CA ALA A 130 -19.72 -4.20 -18.92
C ALA A 130 -21.20 -3.75 -18.90
N HIS A 131 -21.54 -2.82 -19.78
CA HIS A 131 -22.93 -2.43 -20.04
C HIS A 131 -23.68 -3.61 -20.70
N GLY A 132 -24.89 -3.93 -20.20
CA GLY A 132 -25.74 -4.99 -20.76
C GLY A 132 -25.39 -6.45 -20.39
N ARG A 133 -24.28 -6.73 -19.67
CA ARG A 133 -23.86 -8.10 -19.29
C ARG A 133 -23.94 -8.38 -17.79
N THR A 134 -25.03 -7.99 -17.15
CA THR A 134 -25.21 -8.03 -15.68
C THR A 134 -24.89 -9.39 -15.04
N ARG A 135 -25.31 -10.50 -15.66
CA ARG A 135 -25.00 -11.87 -15.17
C ARG A 135 -23.51 -12.16 -15.14
N THR A 136 -22.76 -11.81 -16.19
CA THR A 136 -21.31 -12.02 -16.24
C THR A 136 -20.61 -11.21 -15.15
N VAL A 137 -21.01 -9.95 -14.94
CA VAL A 137 -20.36 -9.12 -13.91
C VAL A 137 -20.71 -9.54 -12.48
N ARG A 138 -21.87 -10.19 -12.28
CA ARG A 138 -22.22 -10.85 -11.02
C ARG A 138 -21.42 -12.13 -10.80
N LEU A 139 -21.31 -12.98 -11.83
CA LEU A 139 -20.50 -14.21 -11.76
C LEU A 139 -19.04 -13.90 -11.45
N TYR A 140 -18.44 -12.90 -12.12
CA TYR A 140 -17.10 -12.43 -11.80
C TYR A 140 -16.97 -12.04 -10.31
N GLY A 141 -17.91 -11.23 -9.81
CA GLY A 141 -17.92 -10.83 -8.41
C GLY A 141 -18.06 -12.01 -7.44
N LEU A 142 -18.88 -13.01 -7.78
CA LEU A 142 -19.02 -14.24 -7.00
C LEU A 142 -17.71 -15.03 -6.99
N LEU A 143 -17.08 -15.23 -8.15
CA LEU A 143 -15.83 -15.98 -8.26
C LEU A 143 -14.71 -15.32 -7.45
N VAL A 144 -14.54 -13.99 -7.56
CA VAL A 144 -13.56 -13.25 -6.77
C VAL A 144 -13.81 -13.41 -5.26
N ARG A 145 -15.08 -13.36 -4.82
CA ARG A 145 -15.44 -13.59 -3.41
C ARG A 145 -15.13 -15.02 -2.95
N LEU A 146 -15.44 -16.01 -3.78
CA LEU A 146 -15.14 -17.41 -3.48
C LEU A 146 -13.63 -17.64 -3.41
N THR A 147 -12.84 -17.07 -4.32
CA THR A 147 -11.38 -17.15 -4.27
C THR A 147 -10.83 -16.54 -2.98
N GLY A 148 -11.31 -15.35 -2.58
CA GLY A 148 -10.92 -14.72 -1.32
C GLY A 148 -11.28 -15.57 -0.09
N LEU A 149 -12.48 -16.17 -0.08
CA LEU A 149 -12.92 -17.09 0.97
C LEU A 149 -12.01 -18.33 1.03
N THR A 150 -11.74 -18.96 -0.10
CA THR A 150 -10.88 -20.14 -0.20
C THR A 150 -9.46 -19.84 0.29
N LEU A 151 -8.87 -18.70 -0.09
CA LEU A 151 -7.56 -18.30 0.42
C LEU A 151 -7.56 -18.11 1.94
N THR A 152 -8.62 -17.51 2.48
CA THR A 152 -8.76 -17.33 3.94
C THR A 152 -8.83 -18.68 4.65
N VAL A 153 -9.62 -19.61 4.13
CA VAL A 153 -9.74 -20.98 4.67
C VAL A 153 -8.40 -21.71 4.60
N LEU A 154 -7.72 -21.68 3.46
CA LEU A 154 -6.41 -22.32 3.28
C LEU A 154 -5.36 -21.74 4.22
N PHE A 155 -5.38 -20.42 4.42
CA PHE A 155 -4.45 -19.75 5.30
C PHE A 155 -4.64 -20.15 6.77
N VAL A 156 -5.90 -20.19 7.24
CA VAL A 156 -6.23 -20.67 8.58
C VAL A 156 -5.93 -22.16 8.73
N ALA A 157 -6.23 -22.97 7.71
CA ALA A 157 -5.91 -24.40 7.70
C ALA A 157 -4.40 -24.65 7.80
N ALA A 158 -3.58 -23.88 7.08
CA ALA A 158 -2.12 -23.97 7.20
C ALA A 158 -1.63 -23.64 8.62
N ALA A 159 -2.24 -22.65 9.29
CA ALA A 159 -1.95 -22.37 10.69
C ALA A 159 -2.36 -23.52 11.63
N CYS A 160 -3.51 -24.16 11.37
CA CYS A 160 -3.93 -25.36 12.09
C CYS A 160 -2.95 -26.52 11.91
N GLU A 161 -2.51 -26.81 10.68
CA GLU A 161 -1.53 -27.86 10.38
C GLU A 161 -0.22 -27.63 11.16
N VAL A 162 0.33 -26.41 11.11
CA VAL A 162 1.58 -26.10 11.82
C VAL A 162 1.41 -26.20 13.35
N ALA A 163 0.35 -25.61 13.90
CA ALA A 163 0.16 -25.53 15.34
C ALA A 163 -0.34 -26.85 15.96
N LEU A 164 -1.40 -27.43 15.39
CA LEU A 164 -2.07 -28.60 15.95
C LEU A 164 -1.35 -29.89 15.56
N ASP A 165 -1.04 -30.06 14.28
CA ASP A 165 -0.46 -31.30 13.78
C ASP A 165 1.06 -31.34 14.02
N LEU A 166 1.83 -30.45 13.40
CA LEU A 166 3.29 -30.52 13.48
C LEU A 166 3.82 -30.22 14.89
N ALA A 167 3.35 -29.13 15.52
CA ALA A 167 3.88 -28.72 16.83
C ALA A 167 3.26 -29.51 17.98
N ALA A 168 1.93 -29.52 18.13
CA ALA A 168 1.27 -30.08 19.30
C ALA A 168 1.06 -31.60 19.23
N TRP A 169 0.78 -32.17 18.06
CA TRP A 169 0.57 -33.60 17.91
C TRP A 169 1.88 -34.35 17.71
N GLN A 170 2.66 -33.99 16.68
CA GLN A 170 3.86 -34.72 16.29
C GLN A 170 5.06 -34.38 17.19
N CYS A 171 5.48 -33.11 17.26
CA CYS A 171 6.71 -32.74 17.99
C CYS A 171 6.54 -32.81 19.51
N ALA A 172 5.52 -32.16 20.06
CA ALA A 172 5.25 -32.21 21.50
C ALA A 172 4.83 -33.62 21.98
N GLY A 173 4.29 -34.46 21.08
CA GLY A 173 4.03 -35.88 21.37
C GLY A 173 5.28 -36.75 21.42
N THR A 174 6.41 -36.28 20.89
CA THR A 174 7.65 -37.03 20.77
C THR A 174 8.70 -36.48 21.74
N ARG A 175 9.08 -37.25 22.76
CA ARG A 175 10.04 -36.80 23.80
C ARG A 175 11.35 -36.26 23.22
N ALA A 176 11.90 -36.88 22.18
CA ALA A 176 13.14 -36.43 21.54
C ALA A 176 12.98 -35.05 20.87
N CYS A 177 11.85 -34.80 20.20
CA CYS A 177 11.58 -33.51 19.56
C CYS A 177 11.33 -32.41 20.61
N ALA A 178 10.49 -32.70 21.60
CA ALA A 178 10.22 -31.76 22.69
C ALA A 178 11.45 -31.45 23.55
N ALA A 179 12.36 -32.42 23.77
CA ALA A 179 13.61 -32.17 24.50
C ALA A 179 14.58 -31.26 23.71
N ARG A 180 14.58 -31.35 22.37
CA ARG A 180 15.37 -30.46 21.50
C ARG A 180 14.81 -29.04 21.46
N HIS A 181 13.52 -28.87 21.69
CA HIS A 181 12.83 -27.58 21.69
C HIS A 181 12.34 -27.27 23.10
N SER A 182 13.19 -26.66 23.93
CA SER A 182 12.92 -26.42 25.36
C SER A 182 11.58 -25.71 25.65
N TRP A 183 11.11 -24.85 24.73
CA TRP A 183 9.81 -24.18 24.80
C TRP A 183 8.61 -25.14 24.67
N LEU A 184 8.78 -26.34 24.12
CA LEU A 184 7.78 -27.41 24.07
C LEU A 184 7.90 -28.41 25.23
N GLY A 185 8.92 -28.29 26.08
CA GLY A 185 9.23 -29.27 27.13
C GLY A 185 8.06 -29.52 28.08
N PHE A 186 7.29 -28.48 28.42
CA PHE A 186 6.13 -28.59 29.32
C PHE A 186 4.93 -29.33 28.68
N LEU A 187 4.92 -29.51 27.36
CA LEU A 187 3.91 -30.27 26.60
C LEU A 187 4.33 -31.73 26.38
N ALA A 188 5.57 -32.08 26.71
CA ALA A 188 6.13 -33.40 26.46
C ALA A 188 5.41 -34.51 27.26
N PRO A 189 5.43 -35.77 26.80
CA PRO A 189 4.85 -36.89 27.53
C PRO A 189 5.47 -37.06 28.92
N GLY A 190 4.67 -36.95 29.98
CA GLY A 190 5.11 -37.04 31.37
C GLY A 190 5.59 -35.73 32.01
N ALA A 191 5.53 -34.60 31.29
CA ALA A 191 6.04 -33.30 31.76
C ALA A 191 5.09 -32.52 32.68
N GLY A 192 3.88 -33.03 32.96
CA GLY A 192 2.92 -32.44 33.90
C GLY A 192 1.53 -32.18 33.31
N TRP A 193 0.86 -31.13 33.78
CA TRP A 193 -0.57 -30.87 33.54
C TRP A 193 -0.95 -30.72 32.06
N TRP A 194 -0.05 -30.17 31.23
CA TRP A 194 -0.26 -29.92 29.80
C TRP A 194 0.13 -31.09 28.89
N SER A 195 0.70 -32.14 29.46
CA SER A 195 1.12 -33.35 28.75
C SER A 195 -0.01 -34.13 28.04
N PRO A 196 -1.23 -34.24 28.60
CA PRO A 196 -2.31 -34.99 27.95
C PRO A 196 -2.66 -34.43 26.55
N PRO A 197 -2.90 -35.29 25.55
CA PRO A 197 -3.13 -34.87 24.15
C PRO A 197 -4.21 -33.81 23.98
N GLY A 198 -5.33 -33.93 24.69
CA GLY A 198 -6.42 -32.96 24.60
C GLY A 198 -6.03 -31.55 25.06
N ARG A 199 -5.19 -31.43 26.11
CA ARG A 199 -4.82 -30.13 26.68
C ARG A 199 -3.76 -29.41 25.85
N ARG A 200 -2.76 -30.13 25.35
CA ARG A 200 -1.78 -29.56 24.42
C ARG A 200 -2.42 -29.08 23.12
N LEU A 201 -3.37 -29.84 22.58
CA LEU A 201 -4.12 -29.43 21.38
C LEU A 201 -5.01 -28.22 21.65
N ALA A 202 -5.68 -28.17 22.82
CA ALA A 202 -6.46 -27.00 23.23
C ALA A 202 -5.60 -25.74 23.36
N LEU A 203 -4.40 -25.85 23.94
CA LEU A 203 -3.45 -24.74 24.01
C LEU A 203 -2.98 -24.30 22.61
N ALA A 204 -2.65 -25.25 21.75
CA ALA A 204 -2.20 -24.95 20.39
C ALA A 204 -3.31 -24.34 19.52
N ALA A 205 -4.58 -24.67 19.77
CA ALA A 205 -5.74 -24.09 19.08
C ALA A 205 -5.90 -22.57 19.33
N VAL A 206 -5.25 -22.02 20.36
CA VAL A 206 -5.19 -20.57 20.59
C VAL A 206 -4.57 -19.85 19.38
N ILE A 207 -3.60 -20.46 18.69
CA ILE A 207 -2.93 -19.84 17.53
C ILE A 207 -3.90 -19.61 16.36
N PRO A 208 -4.54 -20.64 15.78
CA PRO A 208 -5.50 -20.41 14.70
C PRO A 208 -6.71 -19.60 15.15
N ALA A 209 -7.18 -19.75 16.40
CA ALA A 209 -8.27 -18.93 16.93
C ALA A 209 -7.91 -17.44 17.00
N ALA A 210 -6.71 -17.11 17.50
CA ALA A 210 -6.20 -15.74 17.54
C ALA A 210 -6.01 -15.18 16.12
N LEU A 211 -5.52 -15.99 15.18
CA LEU A 211 -5.40 -15.60 13.78
C LEU A 211 -6.77 -15.26 13.17
N THR A 212 -7.77 -16.12 13.35
CA THR A 212 -9.14 -15.85 12.89
C THR A 212 -9.72 -14.59 13.54
N GLY A 213 -9.53 -14.43 14.84
CA GLY A 213 -9.97 -13.23 15.57
C GLY A 213 -9.30 -11.95 15.06
N LEU A 214 -7.99 -12.01 14.76
CA LEU A 214 -7.25 -10.89 14.18
C LEU A 214 -7.77 -10.53 12.78
N LEU A 215 -7.97 -11.51 11.91
CA LEU A 215 -8.52 -11.29 10.56
C LEU A 215 -9.91 -10.65 10.63
N TRP A 216 -10.76 -11.15 11.52
CA TRP A 216 -12.08 -10.60 11.78
C TRP A 216 -12.02 -9.14 12.25
N TYR A 217 -11.17 -8.86 13.25
CA TYR A 217 -10.96 -7.52 13.79
C TYR A 217 -10.48 -6.53 12.71
N LEU A 218 -9.49 -6.92 11.90
CA LEU A 218 -8.96 -6.09 10.82
C LEU A 218 -10.01 -5.83 9.74
N SER A 219 -10.80 -6.86 9.38
CA SER A 219 -11.91 -6.71 8.42
C SER A 219 -12.95 -5.71 8.92
N HIS A 220 -13.28 -5.72 10.21
CA HIS A 220 -14.24 -4.80 10.80
C HIS A 220 -13.71 -3.36 10.83
N ARG A 221 -12.46 -3.19 11.26
CA ARG A 221 -11.84 -1.86 11.37
C ARG A 221 -11.68 -1.19 9.99
N THR A 222 -11.23 -1.94 8.99
CA THR A 222 -11.04 -1.41 7.63
C THR A 222 -12.37 -0.99 7.00
N TRP A 223 -13.41 -1.83 7.12
CA TRP A 223 -14.75 -1.50 6.63
C TRP A 223 -15.31 -0.22 7.27
N SER A 224 -15.21 -0.10 8.60
CA SER A 224 -15.66 1.10 9.33
C SER A 224 -14.94 2.37 8.92
N ALA A 225 -13.63 2.30 8.64
CA ALA A 225 -12.85 3.46 8.23
C ALA A 225 -13.25 3.95 6.83
N TYR A 226 -13.43 3.04 5.86
CA TYR A 226 -13.80 3.40 4.50
C TYR A 226 -15.23 3.96 4.40
N GLU A 227 -16.21 3.40 5.12
CA GLU A 227 -17.59 3.89 5.06
C GLU A 227 -17.81 5.19 5.85
N SER A 228 -16.90 5.56 6.75
CA SER A 228 -16.99 6.81 7.51
C SER A 228 -16.74 8.09 6.68
N GLN A 229 -16.17 7.95 5.49
CA GLN A 229 -15.88 9.07 4.59
C GLN A 229 -17.13 9.44 3.78
N GLN A 230 -17.77 10.55 4.13
CA GLN A 230 -18.89 11.07 3.33
C GLN A 230 -18.38 11.63 1.99
N PRO A 231 -19.06 11.37 0.87
CA PRO A 231 -18.74 12.02 -0.39
C PRO A 231 -18.80 13.53 -0.23
N LEU A 232 -17.86 14.27 -0.83
CA LEU A 232 -17.93 15.73 -0.92
C LEU A 232 -19.30 16.12 -1.45
N ARG A 233 -20.09 16.81 -0.61
CA ARG A 233 -21.34 17.43 -1.05
C ARG A 233 -20.98 18.36 -2.20
N ARG A 234 -21.46 18.04 -3.40
CA ARG A 234 -21.52 19.03 -4.47
C ARG A 234 -22.67 19.95 -4.07
N ASP A 235 -22.34 21.16 -3.64
CA ASP A 235 -23.35 22.20 -3.56
C ASP A 235 -23.88 22.49 -4.98
N PRO A 236 -25.21 22.70 -5.11
CA PRO A 236 -25.88 22.90 -6.40
C PRO A 236 -25.50 24.22 -7.09
#